data_AF-A0A418YG36-F1
#
_entry.id   AF-A0A418YG36-F1
#
_cell.length_a   1.000
_cell.length_b   1.000
_cell.length_c   1.000
_cell.angle_alpha   90.00
_cell.angle_beta   90.00
_cell.angle_gamma   90.00
#
_symmetry.space_group_name_H-M   'P 1'
#
loop_
_entity.id
_entity.type
_entity.pdbx_description
1 polymer ?
#
loop_
_entity_poly.entity_id
_entity_poly.type
_entity_poly.pdbx_seq_one_letter_code
_entity_poly.pdbx_strand_id
1 'polypeptide(L)'
;EFERNQSHIAVNAFGQKGGIKSGRGGRALLAGLLTCGRCGRRLGVVYSGRPPGHPYYRCERINQMLAKPRCMTFGASRIDPAIGKEILRAVTPMAIEAAMEADRAHRDNLEERHRMVELDLQQARYEASLAERRYAACDPDNRLIAAQLENSWEAALRRVEACEAGLAQARQIDLAAPVPDFAGIATDLETAWRSPNVDMRCRQQLLRTLVTDIIADVDEEQREVILTIHWKGGQHSQLRIRKPKAGEHGQSTPEAALAIIRSMATRWSDADIAATLNRMGMQTGQGKTWTARRVGSLRTVHKIHGYRSAEKNGEWLTLTEAAKKLGVTAHRVRRLIKEGVLPTEQVVPDAPHQIRATDLEKDEVTQFPRHRGPCRIKMENQKSLFPDI
;
A
#
# COMPACT_ATOMS: atom_id res chain seq x y z
N GLU A 1 -14.32 -16.25 34.77
CA GLU A 1 -13.15 -16.47 33.87
C GLU A 1 -13.19 -17.78 33.09
N PHE A 2 -13.49 -18.92 33.74
CA PHE A 2 -13.56 -20.24 33.09
C PHE A 2 -14.50 -20.29 31.87
N GLU A 3 -15.74 -19.79 31.99
CA GLU A 3 -16.72 -19.77 30.89
C GLU A 3 -16.28 -18.90 29.70
N ARG A 4 -15.60 -17.78 29.99
CA ARG A 4 -14.98 -16.91 28.97
C ARG A 4 -13.87 -17.66 28.23
N ASN A 5 -13.05 -18.43 28.94
CA ASN A 5 -12.00 -19.23 28.30
C ASN A 5 -12.59 -20.39 27.48
N GLN A 6 -13.64 -21.06 27.96
CA GLN A 6 -14.34 -22.11 27.23
C GLN A 6 -14.98 -21.59 25.93
N SER A 7 -15.65 -20.43 25.99
CA SER A 7 -16.22 -19.81 24.79
C SER A 7 -15.15 -19.39 23.79
N HIS A 8 -14.02 -18.84 24.25
CA HIS A 8 -12.87 -18.54 23.41
C HIS A 8 -12.28 -19.80 22.75
N ILE A 9 -12.17 -20.92 23.46
CA ILE A 9 -11.66 -22.18 22.90
C ILE A 9 -12.62 -22.72 21.84
N ALA A 10 -13.93 -22.72 22.10
CA ALA A 10 -14.96 -23.18 21.17
C ALA A 10 -14.99 -22.34 19.88
N VAL A 11 -14.91 -21.01 20.00
CA VAL A 11 -14.86 -20.09 18.84
C VAL A 11 -13.58 -20.30 18.02
N ASN A 12 -12.46 -20.62 18.67
CA ASN A 12 -11.16 -20.80 18.03
C ASN A 12 -10.91 -22.23 17.51
N ALA A 13 -11.85 -23.17 17.69
CA ALA A 13 -11.74 -24.56 17.28
C ALA A 13 -11.78 -24.69 15.74
N PHE A 14 -10.60 -24.55 15.12
CA PHE A 14 -10.41 -24.67 13.68
C PHE A 14 -10.75 -26.10 13.20
N GLY A 15 -11.68 -26.21 12.24
CA GLY A 15 -11.99 -27.48 11.57
C GLY A 15 -13.40 -28.00 11.80
N GLN A 16 -14.12 -27.52 12.83
CA GLN A 16 -15.52 -27.86 13.08
C GLN A 16 -16.49 -26.91 12.34
N LYS A 17 -17.74 -27.36 12.15
CA LYS A 17 -18.83 -26.55 11.56
C LYS A 17 -19.06 -25.34 12.48
N GLY A 18 -18.83 -24.13 11.98
CA GLY A 18 -18.96 -22.89 12.78
C GLY A 18 -17.67 -22.36 13.42
N GLY A 19 -16.63 -23.17 13.65
CA GLY A 19 -15.41 -22.73 14.34
C GLY A 19 -14.49 -21.81 13.52
N ILE A 20 -14.22 -20.60 13.99
CA ILE A 20 -13.41 -19.59 13.29
C ILE A 20 -11.92 -19.88 13.61
N LYS A 21 -11.03 -19.86 12.61
CA LYS A 21 -9.58 -19.95 12.89
C LYS A 21 -9.18 -18.74 13.75
N SER A 22 -8.41 -18.92 14.83
CA SER A 22 -7.89 -17.78 15.60
C SER A 22 -7.11 -16.81 14.70
N GLY A 23 -7.15 -15.51 15.01
CA GLY A 23 -6.38 -14.47 14.32
C GLY A 23 -4.88 -14.61 14.62
N ARG A 24 -4.21 -15.57 13.99
CA ARG A 24 -2.81 -15.94 14.28
C ARG A 24 -1.77 -14.99 13.66
N GLY A 25 -2.18 -13.90 13.01
CA GLY A 25 -1.26 -12.91 12.42
C GLY A 25 -0.71 -13.27 11.04
N GLY A 26 -1.29 -14.26 10.35
CA GLY A 26 -0.91 -14.55 8.94
C GLY A 26 -1.30 -13.41 8.00
N ARG A 27 -0.64 -13.27 6.84
CA ARG A 27 -0.82 -12.14 5.88
C ARG A 27 -2.22 -11.98 5.28
N ALA A 28 -3.08 -12.99 5.35
CA ALA A 28 -4.46 -12.93 4.85
C ALA A 28 -5.40 -12.36 5.90
N LEU A 29 -6.04 -11.22 5.62
CA LEU A 29 -6.94 -10.55 6.55
C LEU A 29 -8.18 -11.41 6.86
N LEU A 30 -8.76 -12.04 5.84
CA LEU A 30 -10.06 -12.74 5.91
C LEU A 30 -9.92 -14.24 6.20
N ALA A 31 -8.74 -14.65 6.69
CA ALA A 31 -8.47 -16.05 6.98
C ALA A 31 -9.48 -16.63 7.97
N GLY A 32 -10.31 -17.56 7.50
CA GLY A 32 -11.32 -18.25 8.32
C GLY A 32 -12.68 -17.57 8.44
N LEU A 33 -12.91 -16.44 7.75
CA LEU A 33 -14.20 -15.73 7.74
C LEU A 33 -14.98 -15.85 6.42
N LEU A 34 -14.31 -16.27 5.34
CA LEU A 34 -14.94 -16.44 4.04
C LEU A 34 -15.67 -17.78 3.94
N THR A 35 -16.93 -17.74 3.51
CA THR A 35 -17.78 -18.89 3.18
C THR A 35 -18.14 -18.85 1.70
N CYS A 36 -18.12 -19.99 1.02
CA CYS A 36 -18.45 -20.08 -0.40
C CYS A 36 -19.97 -20.00 -0.60
N GLY A 37 -20.44 -19.02 -1.36
CA GLY A 37 -21.87 -18.87 -1.69
C GLY A 37 -22.43 -20.02 -2.53
N ARG A 38 -21.58 -20.77 -3.25
CA ARG A 38 -22.01 -21.90 -4.10
C ARG A 38 -22.16 -23.22 -3.37
N CYS A 39 -21.34 -23.48 -2.35
CA CYS A 39 -21.32 -24.77 -1.66
C CYS A 39 -21.42 -24.70 -0.13
N GLY A 40 -21.54 -23.49 0.43
CA GLY A 40 -21.64 -23.25 1.87
C GLY A 40 -20.40 -23.59 2.69
N ARG A 41 -19.30 -24.01 2.07
CA ARG A 41 -18.06 -24.40 2.77
C ARG A 41 -17.12 -23.21 2.89
N ARG A 42 -16.35 -23.16 3.99
CA ARG A 42 -15.33 -22.12 4.19
C ARG A 42 -14.20 -22.19 3.15
N LEU A 43 -13.71 -21.02 2.76
CA LEU A 43 -12.56 -20.91 1.87
C LEU A 43 -11.26 -21.10 2.67
N GLY A 44 -10.31 -21.79 2.07
CA GLY A 44 -8.94 -21.91 2.56
C GLY A 44 -8.08 -20.75 2.04
N VAL A 45 -6.97 -20.48 2.75
CA VAL A 45 -5.93 -19.55 2.30
C VAL A 45 -4.77 -20.35 1.77
N VAL A 46 -4.30 -20.01 0.57
CA VAL A 46 -3.07 -20.57 -0.01
C VAL A 46 -2.16 -19.44 -0.45
N TYR A 47 -0.86 -19.62 -0.24
CA TYR A 47 0.15 -18.66 -0.60
C TYR A 47 0.82 -19.07 -1.91
N SER A 48 0.99 -18.14 -2.84
CA SER A 48 1.70 -18.36 -4.10
C SER A 48 2.78 -17.31 -4.34
N GLY A 49 3.80 -17.68 -5.12
CA GLY A 49 4.96 -16.83 -5.39
C GLY A 49 6.12 -17.03 -4.41
N ARG A 50 7.11 -16.13 -4.47
CA ARG A 50 8.32 -16.21 -3.62
C ARG A 50 7.96 -16.00 -2.15
N PRO A 51 8.64 -16.69 -1.22
CA PRO A 51 8.40 -16.53 0.21
C PRO A 51 8.44 -15.06 0.63
N PRO A 52 7.52 -14.62 1.49
CA PRO A 52 6.48 -15.42 2.17
C PRO A 52 5.17 -15.63 1.38
N GLY A 53 5.13 -15.27 0.09
CA GLY A 53 4.01 -15.52 -0.82
C GLY A 53 2.84 -14.55 -0.68
N HIS A 54 2.03 -14.45 -1.73
CA HIS A 54 0.79 -13.67 -1.75
C HIS A 54 -0.40 -14.57 -1.42
N PRO A 55 -1.34 -14.13 -0.55
CA PRO A 55 -2.49 -14.95 -0.19
C PRO A 55 -3.55 -14.99 -1.30
N TYR A 56 -4.12 -16.18 -1.49
CA TYR A 56 -5.26 -16.47 -2.34
C TYR A 56 -6.32 -17.21 -1.52
N TYR A 57 -7.58 -16.87 -1.74
CA TYR A 57 -8.72 -17.55 -1.16
C TYR A 57 -9.26 -18.58 -2.14
N ARG A 58 -9.41 -19.82 -1.68
CA ARG A 58 -9.79 -20.97 -2.53
C ARG A 58 -10.83 -21.85 -1.86
N CYS A 59 -11.86 -22.22 -2.63
CA CYS A 59 -12.80 -23.25 -2.21
C CYS A 59 -12.19 -24.64 -2.49
N GLU A 60 -11.38 -25.15 -1.57
CA GLU A 60 -10.56 -26.35 -1.76
C GLU A 60 -11.31 -27.66 -1.41
N ARG A 61 -12.30 -27.60 -0.51
CA ARG A 61 -12.82 -28.80 0.16
C ARG A 61 -13.60 -29.76 -0.73
N ILE A 62 -14.35 -29.26 -1.72
CA ILE A 62 -15.05 -30.10 -2.70
C ILE A 62 -14.04 -30.79 -3.63
N ASN A 63 -13.00 -30.07 -4.03
CA ASN A 63 -11.94 -30.61 -4.88
C ASN A 63 -11.16 -31.72 -4.16
N GLN A 64 -10.82 -31.53 -2.88
CA GLN A 64 -10.10 -32.54 -2.09
C GLN A 64 -10.94 -33.80 -1.79
N MET A 65 -12.22 -33.63 -1.44
CA MET A 65 -13.06 -34.77 -1.02
C MET A 65 -13.67 -35.55 -2.18
N LEU A 66 -13.98 -34.87 -3.29
CA LEU A 66 -14.81 -35.42 -4.37
C LEU A 66 -14.14 -35.32 -5.75
N ALA A 67 -12.88 -34.88 -5.83
CA ALA A 67 -12.15 -34.63 -7.08
C ALA A 67 -12.87 -33.71 -8.09
N LYS A 68 -13.89 -32.95 -7.65
CA LYS A 68 -14.67 -32.02 -8.50
C LYS A 68 -13.92 -30.71 -8.76
N PRO A 69 -14.27 -29.96 -9.82
CA PRO A 69 -13.71 -28.63 -10.03
C PRO A 69 -14.00 -27.72 -8.83
N ARG A 70 -13.07 -26.80 -8.57
CA ARG A 70 -13.18 -25.84 -7.47
C ARG A 70 -14.30 -24.85 -7.78
N CYS A 71 -15.07 -24.46 -6.77
CA CYS A 71 -16.14 -23.47 -6.96
C CYS A 71 -15.59 -22.10 -7.38
N MET A 72 -14.47 -21.66 -6.77
CA MET A 72 -13.88 -20.35 -7.01
C MET A 72 -12.44 -20.26 -6.47
N THR A 73 -11.68 -19.31 -7.02
CA THR A 73 -10.35 -18.91 -6.54
C THR A 73 -10.11 -17.44 -6.89
N PHE A 74 -9.66 -16.65 -5.92
CA PHE A 74 -9.32 -15.24 -6.13
C PHE A 74 -8.22 -14.77 -5.17
N GLY A 75 -7.47 -13.74 -5.56
CA GLY A 75 -6.34 -13.20 -4.78
C GLY A 75 -6.79 -12.21 -3.70
N ALA A 76 -6.07 -12.18 -2.57
CA ALA A 76 -6.36 -11.29 -1.45
C ALA A 76 -5.96 -9.82 -1.71
N SER A 77 -5.10 -9.55 -2.69
CA SER A 77 -4.46 -8.24 -2.90
C SER A 77 -5.43 -7.07 -3.12
N ARG A 78 -6.56 -7.31 -3.80
CA ARG A 78 -7.62 -6.30 -3.98
C ARG A 78 -8.74 -6.45 -2.94
N ILE A 79 -8.95 -7.67 -2.46
CA ILE A 79 -10.06 -8.02 -1.57
C ILE A 79 -9.82 -7.52 -0.14
N ASP A 80 -8.66 -7.81 0.44
CA ASP A 80 -8.36 -7.46 1.83
C ASP A 80 -8.41 -5.93 2.05
N PRO A 81 -7.81 -5.09 1.18
CA PRO A 81 -7.91 -3.64 1.35
C PRO A 81 -9.34 -3.10 1.15
N ALA A 82 -10.12 -3.69 0.24
CA ALA A 82 -11.50 -3.27 0.01
C ALA A 82 -12.40 -3.55 1.23
N ILE A 83 -12.27 -4.75 1.81
CA ILE A 83 -12.97 -5.10 3.04
C ILE A 83 -12.49 -4.25 4.21
N GLY A 84 -11.18 -3.99 4.32
CA GLY A 84 -10.64 -3.09 5.33
C GLY A 84 -11.28 -1.69 5.27
N LYS A 85 -11.43 -1.13 4.06
CA LYS A 85 -12.11 0.16 3.86
C LYS A 85 -13.59 0.13 4.27
N GLU A 86 -14.30 -0.93 3.91
CA GLU A 86 -15.72 -1.07 4.26
C GLU A 86 -15.93 -1.16 5.78
N ILE A 87 -15.02 -1.83 6.47
CA ILE A 87 -15.05 -1.94 7.93
C ILE A 87 -14.77 -0.61 8.60
N LEU A 88 -13.78 0.12 8.12
CA LEU A 88 -13.53 1.48 8.63
C LEU A 88 -14.76 2.35 8.43
N ARG A 89 -15.38 2.34 7.25
CA ARG A 89 -16.63 3.08 6.99
C ARG A 89 -17.76 2.70 7.94
N ALA A 90 -17.95 1.41 8.23
CA ALA A 90 -18.99 0.95 9.14
C ALA A 90 -18.72 1.33 10.60
N VAL A 91 -17.44 1.37 11.01
CA VAL A 91 -17.04 1.63 12.41
C VAL A 91 -16.89 3.12 12.70
N THR A 92 -16.57 3.95 11.70
CA THR A 92 -16.31 5.39 11.90
C THR A 92 -17.40 6.10 12.70
N PRO A 93 -18.71 5.96 12.41
CA PRO A 93 -19.76 6.62 13.18
C PRO A 93 -19.76 6.18 14.65
N MET A 94 -19.62 4.88 14.89
CA MET A 94 -19.57 4.31 16.25
C MET A 94 -18.33 4.75 17.01
N ALA A 95 -17.19 4.93 16.33
CA ALA A 95 -15.96 5.41 16.95
C ALA A 95 -16.10 6.86 17.44
N ILE A 96 -16.81 7.70 16.68
CA ILE A 96 -17.10 9.09 17.08
C ILE A 96 -18.02 9.10 18.30
N GLU A 97 -19.13 8.32 18.27
CA GLU A 97 -20.04 8.20 19.40
C GLU A 97 -19.33 7.68 20.67
N ALA A 98 -18.50 6.66 20.53
CA ALA A 98 -17.72 6.11 21.64
C ALA A 98 -16.70 7.11 22.20
N ALA A 99 -16.06 7.92 21.35
CA ALA A 99 -15.15 8.97 21.80
C ALA A 99 -15.89 10.08 22.54
N MET A 100 -17.07 10.49 22.06
CA MET A 100 -17.92 11.46 22.75
C MET A 100 -18.42 10.92 24.10
N GLU A 101 -18.77 9.64 24.18
CA GLU A 101 -19.17 9.01 25.44
C GLU A 101 -17.99 8.91 26.42
N ALA A 102 -16.79 8.55 25.93
CA ALA A 102 -15.59 8.53 26.75
C ALA A 102 -15.23 9.92 27.29
N ASP A 103 -15.43 10.98 26.49
CA ASP A 103 -15.25 12.37 26.93
C ASP A 103 -16.30 12.80 27.97
N ARG A 104 -17.57 12.42 27.79
CA ARG A 104 -18.60 12.62 28.82
C ARG A 104 -18.22 11.94 30.12
N ALA A 105 -17.88 10.65 30.08
CA ALA A 105 -17.46 9.90 31.25
C ALA A 105 -16.19 10.48 31.88
N HIS A 106 -15.26 11.02 31.08
CA HIS A 106 -14.08 11.70 31.61
C HIS A 106 -14.46 12.99 32.36
N ARG A 107 -15.35 13.81 31.80
CA ARG A 107 -15.86 15.02 32.44
C ARG A 107 -16.61 14.71 33.74
N ASP A 108 -17.47 13.69 33.75
CA ASP A 108 -18.18 13.26 34.94
C ASP A 108 -17.21 12.84 36.07
N ASN A 109 -16.15 12.10 35.71
CA ASN A 109 -15.10 11.70 36.65
C ASN A 109 -14.31 12.91 37.19
N LEU A 110 -14.04 13.93 36.36
CA LEU A 110 -13.40 15.16 36.79
C LEU A 110 -14.30 15.92 37.77
N GLU A 111 -15.59 16.08 37.44
CA GLU A 111 -16.56 16.70 38.34
C GLU A 111 -16.68 15.96 39.67
N GLU A 112 -16.68 14.63 39.66
CA GLU A 112 -16.70 13.83 40.89
C GLU A 112 -15.42 14.04 41.72
N ARG A 113 -14.25 14.14 41.08
CA ARG A 113 -13.00 14.50 41.76
C ARG A 113 -13.07 15.89 42.37
N HIS A 114 -13.60 16.89 41.66
CA HIS A 114 -13.81 18.24 42.22
C HIS A 114 -14.74 18.20 43.42
N ARG A 115 -15.87 17.48 43.32
CA ARG A 115 -16.80 17.30 44.44
C ARG A 115 -16.12 16.69 45.66
N MET A 116 -15.28 15.67 45.49
CA MET A 116 -14.53 15.08 46.60
C MET A 116 -13.59 16.09 47.27
N VAL A 117 -12.81 16.84 46.49
CA VAL A 117 -11.89 17.86 47.02
C VAL A 117 -12.66 19.02 47.70
N GLU A 118 -13.82 19.41 47.16
CA GLU A 118 -14.68 20.42 47.77
C GLU A 118 -15.28 19.96 49.11
N LEU A 119 -15.70 18.69 49.21
CA LEU A 119 -16.15 18.11 50.48
C LEU A 119 -15.01 18.07 51.51
N ASP A 120 -13.80 17.69 51.12
CA ASP A 120 -12.63 17.69 52.00
C ASP A 120 -12.32 19.10 52.53
N LEU A 121 -12.45 20.12 51.67
CA LEU A 121 -12.31 21.53 52.08
C LEU A 121 -13.41 21.95 53.06
N GLN A 122 -14.67 21.56 52.82
CA GLN A 122 -15.77 21.84 53.74
C GLN A 122 -15.52 21.21 55.12
N GLN A 123 -15.03 19.96 55.15
CA GLN A 123 -14.67 19.29 56.39
C GLN A 123 -13.51 20.01 57.11
N ALA A 124 -12.45 20.38 56.39
CA ALA A 124 -11.31 21.11 56.97
C ALA A 124 -11.74 22.46 57.57
N ARG A 125 -12.62 23.20 56.88
CA ARG A 125 -13.18 24.47 57.39
C ARG A 125 -14.00 24.28 58.66
N TYR A 126 -14.84 23.24 58.69
CA TYR A 126 -15.61 22.90 59.88
C TYR A 126 -14.72 22.55 61.08
N GLU A 127 -13.68 21.74 60.86
CA GLU A 127 -12.70 21.37 61.90
C GLU A 127 -11.96 22.61 62.43
N ALA A 128 -11.55 23.53 61.55
CA ALA A 128 -10.91 24.79 61.94
C ALA A 128 -11.83 25.67 62.81
N SER A 129 -13.10 25.87 62.40
CA SER A 129 -14.09 26.61 63.19
C SER A 129 -14.41 25.93 64.53
N LEU A 130 -14.39 24.59 64.59
CA LEU A 130 -14.57 23.87 65.85
C LEU A 130 -13.37 24.05 66.79
N ALA A 131 -12.14 23.99 66.26
CA ALA A 131 -10.91 24.20 67.01
C ALA A 131 -10.84 25.64 67.57
N GLU A 132 -11.22 26.64 66.77
CA GLU A 132 -11.35 28.04 67.19
C GLU A 132 -12.28 28.19 68.40
N ARG A 133 -13.50 27.64 68.31
CA ARG A 133 -14.47 27.71 69.42
C ARG A 133 -13.96 27.02 70.69
N ARG A 134 -13.22 25.91 70.56
CA ARG A 134 -12.61 25.21 71.70
C ARG A 134 -11.51 26.03 72.36
N TYR A 135 -10.67 26.67 71.56
CA TYR A 135 -9.63 27.59 72.06
C TYR A 135 -10.24 28.80 72.77
N ALA A 136 -11.23 29.45 72.16
CA ALA A 136 -11.91 30.62 72.72
C ALA A 136 -12.65 30.34 74.04
N ALA A 137 -13.09 29.09 74.26
CA ALA A 137 -13.76 28.67 75.49
C ALA A 137 -12.78 28.21 76.60
N CYS A 138 -11.47 28.15 76.33
CA CYS A 138 -10.48 27.71 77.31
C CYS A 138 -10.22 28.79 78.36
N ASP A 139 -10.17 28.40 79.64
CA ASP A 139 -9.76 29.27 80.73
C ASP A 139 -8.27 29.65 80.59
N PRO A 140 -7.90 30.95 80.66
CA PRO A 140 -6.51 31.42 80.60
C PRO A 140 -5.57 30.78 81.62
N ASP A 141 -6.07 30.36 82.79
CA ASP A 141 -5.24 29.75 83.84
C ASP A 141 -4.73 28.36 83.44
N ASN A 142 -5.37 27.70 82.47
CA ASN A 142 -4.97 26.39 81.94
C ASN A 142 -3.97 26.50 80.78
N ARG A 143 -2.81 27.15 81.05
CA ARG A 143 -1.82 27.55 80.03
C ARG A 143 -1.35 26.42 79.09
N LEU A 144 -1.16 25.20 79.60
CA LEU A 144 -0.74 24.06 78.79
C LEU A 144 -1.84 23.59 77.82
N ILE A 145 -3.11 23.62 78.26
CA ILE A 145 -4.26 23.23 77.45
C ILE A 145 -4.49 24.28 76.36
N ALA A 146 -4.39 25.57 76.70
CA ALA A 146 -4.49 26.67 75.74
C ALA A 146 -3.44 26.54 74.62
N ALA A 147 -2.17 26.28 74.98
CA ALA A 147 -1.10 26.09 73.99
C ALA A 147 -1.33 24.85 73.10
N GLN A 148 -1.90 23.77 73.63
CA GLN A 148 -2.23 22.59 72.81
C GLN A 148 -3.42 22.83 71.87
N LEU A 149 -4.43 23.57 72.34
CA LEU A 149 -5.58 23.97 71.52
C LEU A 149 -5.18 24.94 70.41
N GLU A 150 -4.29 25.90 70.71
CA GLU A 150 -3.69 26.81 69.72
C GLU A 150 -2.96 26.04 68.62
N ASN A 151 -2.06 25.13 68.99
CA ASN A 151 -1.37 24.26 68.02
C ASN A 151 -2.35 23.44 67.17
N SER A 152 -3.43 22.94 67.78
CA SER A 152 -4.46 22.18 67.05
C SER A 152 -5.26 23.05 66.08
N TRP A 153 -5.51 24.32 66.43
CA TRP A 153 -6.20 25.27 65.58
C TRP A 153 -5.30 25.72 64.42
N GLU A 154 -4.03 26.03 64.67
CA GLU A 154 -3.05 26.31 63.62
C GLU A 154 -2.92 25.15 62.62
N ALA A 155 -2.87 23.91 63.12
CA ALA A 155 -2.81 22.73 62.26
C ALA A 155 -4.06 22.60 61.36
N ALA A 156 -5.25 22.89 61.91
CA ALA A 156 -6.50 22.90 61.15
C ALA A 156 -6.53 24.02 60.10
N LEU A 157 -6.03 25.22 60.42
CA LEU A 157 -5.92 26.34 59.47
C LEU A 157 -4.95 26.01 58.32
N ARG A 158 -3.77 25.45 58.61
CA ARG A 158 -2.83 25.00 57.57
C ARG A 158 -3.43 23.91 56.67
N ARG A 159 -4.29 23.05 57.22
CA ARG A 159 -5.03 22.04 56.44
C ARG A 159 -6.03 22.69 55.48
N VAL A 160 -6.75 23.73 55.93
CA VAL A 160 -7.65 24.51 55.06
C VAL A 160 -6.87 25.15 53.90
N GLU A 161 -5.76 25.83 54.19
CA GLU A 161 -4.91 26.44 53.16
C GLU A 161 -4.40 25.41 52.14
N ALA A 162 -3.97 24.23 52.61
CA ALA A 162 -3.53 23.14 51.73
C ALA A 162 -4.66 22.62 50.82
N CYS A 163 -5.88 22.44 51.36
CA CYS A 163 -7.04 22.04 50.58
C CYS A 163 -7.45 23.10 49.55
N GLU A 164 -7.41 24.39 49.90
CA GLU A 164 -7.72 25.50 48.98
C GLU A 164 -6.69 25.59 47.84
N ALA A 165 -5.41 25.47 48.15
CA ALA A 165 -4.35 25.44 47.15
C ALA A 165 -4.49 24.24 46.20
N GLY A 166 -4.82 23.06 46.74
CA GLY A 166 -5.08 21.85 45.94
C GLY A 166 -6.27 22.00 44.99
N LEU A 167 -7.38 22.57 45.46
CA LEU A 167 -8.56 22.84 44.63
C LEU A 167 -8.28 23.88 43.53
N ALA A 168 -7.57 24.96 43.86
CA ALA A 168 -7.18 25.98 42.90
C ALA A 168 -6.28 25.40 41.80
N GLN A 169 -5.29 24.59 42.18
CA GLN A 169 -4.40 23.92 41.24
C GLN A 169 -5.16 22.93 40.33
N ALA A 170 -6.07 22.13 40.87
CA ALA A 170 -6.88 21.20 40.09
C ALA A 170 -7.73 21.93 39.04
N ARG A 171 -8.40 23.02 39.43
CA ARG A 171 -9.20 23.85 38.51
C ARG A 171 -8.35 24.50 37.42
N GLN A 172 -7.13 24.91 37.75
CA GLN A 172 -6.22 25.52 36.78
C GLN A 172 -5.71 24.53 35.73
N ILE A 173 -5.45 23.27 36.14
CA ILE A 173 -5.06 22.19 35.22
C ILE A 173 -6.20 21.90 34.23
N ASP A 174 -7.43 21.82 34.73
CA ASP A 174 -8.58 21.50 33.89
C ASP A 174 -8.92 22.62 32.89
N LEU A 175 -8.79 23.88 33.29
CA LEU A 175 -8.95 25.04 32.38
C LEU A 175 -7.90 25.07 31.26
N ALA A 176 -6.71 24.49 31.50
CA ALA A 176 -5.65 24.41 30.51
C ALA A 176 -5.79 23.21 29.56
N ALA A 177 -6.68 22.26 29.87
CA ALA A 177 -6.91 21.09 29.03
C ALA A 177 -7.67 21.50 27.75
N PRO A 178 -7.16 21.19 26.55
CA PRO A 178 -7.85 21.51 25.31
C PRO A 178 -9.13 20.68 25.18
N VAL A 179 -10.20 21.29 24.65
CA VAL A 179 -11.41 20.57 24.28
C VAL A 179 -11.06 19.57 23.17
N PRO A 180 -11.35 18.28 23.32
CA PRO A 180 -11.02 17.29 22.30
C PRO A 180 -11.84 17.56 21.04
N ASP A 181 -11.14 17.66 19.90
CA ASP A 181 -11.77 17.71 18.57
C ASP A 181 -11.85 16.30 17.98
N PHE A 182 -13.08 15.89 17.65
CA PHE A 182 -13.37 14.57 17.09
C PHE A 182 -13.49 14.56 15.57
N ALA A 183 -13.38 15.71 14.89
CA ALA A 183 -13.49 15.83 13.44
C ALA A 183 -12.45 14.98 12.68
N GLY A 184 -11.33 14.63 13.31
CA GLY A 184 -10.24 13.83 12.74
C GLY A 184 -10.34 12.31 12.95
N ILE A 185 -11.22 11.81 13.83
CA ILE A 185 -11.20 10.39 14.27
C ILE A 185 -11.28 9.41 13.09
N ALA A 186 -12.08 9.72 12.07
CA ALA A 186 -12.21 8.87 10.89
C ALA A 186 -10.86 8.70 10.16
N THR A 187 -10.14 9.80 9.99
CA THR A 187 -8.83 9.87 9.33
C THR A 187 -7.75 9.22 10.19
N ASP A 188 -7.81 9.42 11.50
CA ASP A 188 -6.89 8.80 12.47
C ASP A 188 -7.08 7.29 12.50
N LEU A 189 -8.32 6.80 12.43
CA LEU A 189 -8.62 5.37 12.38
C LEU A 189 -8.09 4.73 11.09
N GLU A 190 -8.27 5.38 9.94
CA GLU A 190 -7.69 4.88 8.69
C GLU A 190 -6.16 4.88 8.71
N THR A 191 -5.56 5.92 9.29
CA THR A 191 -4.10 6.04 9.45
C THR A 191 -3.56 4.97 10.39
N ALA A 192 -4.20 4.78 11.55
CA ALA A 192 -3.87 3.72 12.50
C ALA A 192 -4.03 2.34 11.86
N TRP A 193 -5.12 2.09 11.13
CA TRP A 193 -5.33 0.82 10.44
C TRP A 193 -4.23 0.51 9.43
N ARG A 194 -3.72 1.51 8.71
CA ARG A 194 -2.63 1.35 7.73
C ARG A 194 -1.24 1.38 8.34
N SER A 195 -1.10 1.80 9.60
CA SER A 195 0.17 1.91 10.29
C SER A 195 0.93 0.57 10.33
N PRO A 196 2.25 0.56 10.11
CA PRO A 196 3.07 -0.64 10.23
C PRO A 196 3.11 -1.18 11.67
N ASN A 197 2.82 -0.33 12.67
CA ASN A 197 2.80 -0.72 14.08
C ASN A 197 1.57 -1.56 14.45
N VAL A 198 0.53 -1.56 13.61
CA VAL A 198 -0.65 -2.40 13.82
C VAL A 198 -0.42 -3.76 13.16
N ASP A 199 -0.15 -4.76 14.00
CA ASP A 199 0.04 -6.12 13.53
C ASP A 199 -1.23 -6.69 12.89
N MET A 200 -1.05 -7.59 11.92
CA MET A 200 -2.14 -8.25 11.21
C MET A 200 -3.04 -9.05 12.16
N ARG A 201 -2.50 -9.53 13.29
CA ARG A 201 -3.29 -10.14 14.37
C ARG A 201 -4.36 -9.20 14.92
N CYS A 202 -4.00 -7.94 15.18
CA CYS A 202 -4.94 -6.94 15.69
C CYS A 202 -6.06 -6.68 14.67
N ARG A 203 -5.68 -6.46 13.39
CA ARG A 203 -6.63 -6.29 12.29
C ARG A 203 -7.61 -7.46 12.18
N GLN A 204 -7.09 -8.69 12.25
CA GLN A 204 -7.85 -9.93 12.24
C GLN A 204 -8.78 -10.10 13.43
N GLN A 205 -8.39 -9.63 14.62
CA GLN A 205 -9.23 -9.67 15.81
C GLN A 205 -10.39 -8.69 15.71
N LEU A 206 -10.11 -7.45 15.30
CA LEU A 206 -11.14 -6.43 15.06
C LEU A 206 -12.16 -6.90 14.01
N LEU A 207 -11.68 -7.52 12.93
CA LEU A 207 -12.53 -8.11 11.90
C LEU A 207 -13.55 -9.10 12.50
N ARG A 208 -13.10 -9.97 13.41
CA ARG A 208 -13.91 -11.02 14.04
C ARG A 208 -14.83 -10.49 15.14
N THR A 209 -14.55 -9.32 15.71
CA THR A 209 -15.48 -8.70 16.67
C THR A 209 -16.69 -8.13 15.94
N LEU A 210 -16.49 -7.60 14.73
CA LEU A 210 -17.53 -6.90 13.96
C LEU A 210 -18.30 -7.79 12.98
N VAL A 211 -17.63 -8.79 12.39
CA VAL A 211 -18.16 -9.61 11.30
C VAL A 211 -18.43 -11.03 11.79
N THR A 212 -19.61 -11.55 11.47
CA THR A 212 -20.02 -12.94 11.73
C THR A 212 -19.39 -13.87 10.69
N ASP A 213 -19.67 -13.61 9.42
CA ASP A 213 -19.10 -14.30 8.28
C ASP A 213 -19.19 -13.43 7.01
N ILE A 214 -18.47 -13.84 5.97
CA ILE A 214 -18.49 -13.16 4.67
C ILE A 214 -18.76 -14.22 3.61
N ILE A 215 -19.90 -14.11 2.93
CA ILE A 215 -20.23 -14.99 1.81
C ILE A 215 -19.55 -14.46 0.55
N ALA A 216 -18.71 -15.29 -0.05
CA ALA A 216 -18.00 -15.00 -1.29
C ALA A 216 -18.61 -15.77 -2.47
N ASP A 217 -18.84 -15.06 -3.56
CA ASP A 217 -19.10 -15.63 -4.88
C ASP A 217 -18.24 -14.94 -5.95
N VAL A 218 -18.13 -15.58 -7.11
CA VAL A 218 -17.42 -15.03 -8.27
C VAL A 218 -18.36 -15.03 -9.45
N ASP A 219 -18.61 -13.85 -9.99
CA ASP A 219 -19.25 -13.66 -11.28
C ASP A 219 -18.16 -13.76 -12.36
N GLU A 220 -18.14 -14.85 -13.14
CA GLU A 220 -17.12 -15.06 -14.18
C GLU A 220 -17.41 -14.26 -15.46
N GLU A 221 -18.67 -13.87 -15.71
CA GLU A 221 -19.05 -13.07 -16.88
C GLU A 221 -18.56 -11.63 -16.72
N GLN A 222 -18.90 -11.01 -15.59
CA GLN A 222 -18.46 -9.65 -15.24
C GLN A 222 -17.03 -9.63 -14.69
N ARG A 223 -16.48 -10.79 -14.31
CA ARG A 223 -15.20 -10.96 -13.61
C ARG A 223 -15.17 -10.14 -12.33
N GLU A 224 -16.13 -10.38 -11.46
CA GLU A 224 -16.23 -9.72 -10.17
C GLU A 224 -16.26 -10.76 -9.05
N VAL A 225 -15.59 -10.44 -7.95
CA VAL A 225 -15.77 -11.14 -6.69
C VAL A 225 -16.84 -10.39 -5.92
N ILE A 226 -17.94 -11.08 -5.63
CA ILE A 226 -19.07 -10.57 -4.87
C ILE A 226 -18.87 -11.03 -3.43
N LEU A 227 -18.79 -10.10 -2.49
CA LEU A 227 -18.64 -10.37 -1.06
C LEU A 227 -19.84 -9.79 -0.33
N THR A 228 -20.62 -10.64 0.32
CA THR A 228 -21.69 -10.23 1.21
C THR A 228 -21.20 -10.38 2.65
N ILE A 229 -21.04 -9.26 3.34
CA ILE A 229 -20.57 -9.17 4.71
C ILE A 229 -21.78 -9.28 5.63
N HIS A 230 -21.74 -10.22 6.57
CA HIS A 230 -22.73 -10.31 7.62
C HIS A 230 -22.17 -9.72 8.92
N TRP A 231 -22.71 -8.58 9.31
CA TRP A 231 -22.32 -7.90 10.53
C TRP A 231 -22.94 -8.59 11.74
N LYS A 232 -22.29 -8.53 12.90
CA LYS A 232 -22.87 -9.06 14.15
C LYS A 232 -24.15 -8.35 14.58
N GLY A 233 -24.40 -7.15 14.06
CA GLY A 233 -25.65 -6.41 14.25
C GLY A 233 -26.81 -6.84 13.33
N GLY A 234 -26.66 -7.91 12.54
CA GLY A 234 -27.71 -8.42 11.65
C GLY A 234 -27.89 -7.66 10.33
N GLN A 235 -27.21 -6.52 10.16
CA GLN A 235 -27.13 -5.83 8.87
C GLN A 235 -26.22 -6.59 7.89
N HIS A 236 -26.45 -6.40 6.59
CA HIS A 236 -25.62 -6.97 5.54
C HIS A 236 -25.13 -5.87 4.58
N SER A 237 -23.84 -5.91 4.21
CA SER A 237 -23.26 -5.06 3.16
C SER A 237 -22.76 -5.93 2.01
N GLN A 238 -22.89 -5.46 0.77
CA GLN A 238 -22.36 -6.17 -0.40
C GLN A 238 -21.29 -5.34 -1.11
N LEU A 239 -20.17 -5.97 -1.43
CA LEU A 239 -19.08 -5.40 -2.22
C LEU A 239 -18.88 -6.22 -3.49
N ARG A 240 -18.69 -5.53 -4.62
CA ARG A 240 -18.32 -6.12 -5.90
C ARG A 240 -16.94 -5.61 -6.30
N ILE A 241 -15.99 -6.53 -6.49
CA ILE A 241 -14.59 -6.19 -6.70
C ILE A 241 -14.09 -6.88 -7.96
N ARG A 242 -13.56 -6.11 -8.92
CA ARG A 242 -13.03 -6.66 -10.18
C ARG A 242 -11.89 -7.66 -9.96
N LYS A 243 -12.10 -8.87 -10.45
CA LYS A 243 -11.13 -9.94 -10.59
C LYS A 243 -10.20 -9.65 -11.79
N PRO A 244 -8.87 -9.58 -11.59
CA PRO A 244 -7.92 -9.41 -12.69
C PRO A 244 -8.02 -10.55 -13.71
N LYS A 245 -7.74 -10.26 -14.98
CA LYS A 245 -7.60 -11.32 -16.00
C LYS A 245 -6.37 -12.20 -15.71
N ALA A 246 -6.35 -13.41 -16.26
CA ALA A 246 -5.14 -14.21 -16.26
C ALA A 246 -3.98 -13.41 -16.90
N GLY A 247 -2.86 -13.28 -16.18
CA GLY A 247 -1.71 -12.47 -16.59
C GLY A 247 -1.79 -10.97 -16.29
N GLU A 248 -2.95 -10.45 -15.85
CA GLU A 248 -3.08 -9.07 -15.40
C GLU A 248 -2.49 -8.92 -13.98
N HIS A 249 -1.51 -8.02 -13.82
CA HIS A 249 -0.88 -7.74 -12.52
C HIS A 249 -0.90 -6.24 -12.20
N GLY A 250 -0.87 -5.91 -10.90
CA GLY A 250 -0.93 -4.51 -10.43
C GLY A 250 0.30 -3.66 -10.81
N GLN A 251 1.40 -4.27 -11.22
CA GLN A 251 2.61 -3.58 -11.68
C GLN A 251 2.55 -3.22 -13.17
N SER A 252 1.47 -2.56 -13.59
CA SER A 252 1.35 -2.08 -14.98
C SER A 252 2.27 -0.89 -15.21
N THR A 253 2.84 -0.79 -16.41
CA THR A 253 3.58 0.41 -16.83
C THR A 253 2.66 1.63 -16.75
N PRO A 254 3.12 2.78 -16.23
CA PRO A 254 2.36 4.02 -16.23
C PRO A 254 1.91 4.41 -17.64
N GLU A 255 0.67 4.89 -17.79
CA GLU A 255 0.13 5.28 -19.10
C GLU A 255 0.97 6.37 -19.77
N ALA A 256 1.57 7.28 -18.98
CA ALA A 256 2.49 8.29 -19.49
C ALA A 256 3.72 7.69 -20.19
N ALA A 257 4.30 6.62 -19.64
CA ALA A 257 5.42 5.92 -20.27
C ALA A 257 4.96 5.18 -21.54
N LEU A 258 3.75 4.60 -21.53
CA LEU A 258 3.16 4.00 -22.74
C LEU A 258 2.91 5.04 -23.84
N ALA A 259 2.44 6.24 -23.50
CA ALA A 259 2.21 7.31 -24.46
C ALA A 259 3.52 7.75 -25.15
N ILE A 260 4.61 7.89 -24.38
CA ILE A 260 5.95 8.20 -24.94
C ILE A 260 6.45 7.07 -25.83
N ILE A 261 6.27 5.82 -25.41
CA ILE A 261 6.65 4.67 -26.24
C ILE A 261 5.85 4.69 -27.56
N ARG A 262 4.53 4.97 -27.53
CA ARG A 262 3.71 5.09 -28.75
C ARG A 262 4.18 6.22 -29.66
N SER A 263 4.54 7.38 -29.11
CA SER A 263 4.96 8.53 -29.92
C SER A 263 6.34 8.34 -30.56
N MET A 264 7.18 7.50 -29.96
CA MET A 264 8.54 7.24 -30.42
C MET A 264 8.72 5.94 -31.22
N ALA A 265 7.91 4.90 -30.99
CA ALA A 265 8.15 3.53 -31.48
C ALA A 265 8.33 3.38 -32.99
N THR A 266 7.73 4.25 -33.80
CA THR A 266 7.84 4.21 -35.27
C THR A 266 9.07 4.93 -35.82
N ARG A 267 9.69 5.80 -35.01
CA ARG A 267 10.74 6.74 -35.41
C ARG A 267 12.09 6.48 -34.75
N TRP A 268 12.08 5.83 -33.58
CA TRP A 268 13.23 5.66 -32.72
C TRP A 268 13.44 4.19 -32.38
N SER A 269 14.70 3.80 -32.14
CA SER A 269 15.00 2.43 -31.72
C SER A 269 14.53 2.18 -30.28
N ASP A 270 14.27 0.92 -29.92
CA ASP A 270 13.90 0.55 -28.54
C ASP A 270 14.96 0.96 -27.50
N ALA A 271 16.23 1.06 -27.91
CA ALA A 271 17.32 1.54 -27.07
C ALA A 271 17.20 3.04 -26.80
N ASP A 272 16.88 3.84 -27.82
CA ASP A 272 16.73 5.29 -27.69
C ASP A 272 15.47 5.65 -26.88
N ILE A 273 14.39 4.90 -27.08
CA ILE A 273 13.16 5.01 -26.29
C ILE A 273 13.47 4.69 -24.81
N ALA A 274 14.21 3.61 -24.53
CA ALA A 274 14.61 3.27 -23.18
C ALA A 274 15.50 4.36 -22.54
N ALA A 275 16.47 4.90 -23.28
CA ALA A 275 17.34 5.98 -22.81
C ALA A 275 16.54 7.25 -22.48
N THR A 276 15.55 7.58 -23.31
CA THR A 276 14.68 8.76 -23.14
C THR A 276 13.79 8.62 -21.91
N LEU A 277 13.14 7.46 -21.73
CA LEU A 277 12.32 7.19 -20.54
C LEU A 277 13.14 7.26 -19.25
N ASN A 278 14.36 6.72 -19.26
CA ASN A 278 15.27 6.80 -18.10
C ASN A 278 15.71 8.25 -17.81
N ARG A 279 15.99 9.06 -18.84
CA ARG A 279 16.35 10.47 -18.70
C ARG A 279 15.20 11.30 -18.11
N MET A 280 13.96 10.94 -18.42
CA MET A 280 12.75 11.54 -17.85
C MET A 280 12.44 11.05 -16.42
N GLY A 281 13.30 10.21 -15.83
CA GLY A 281 13.08 9.65 -14.49
C GLY A 281 11.93 8.63 -14.42
N MET A 282 11.41 8.17 -15.56
CA MET A 282 10.30 7.24 -15.59
C MET A 282 10.76 5.81 -15.30
N GLN A 283 10.02 5.13 -14.44
CA GLN A 283 10.28 3.72 -14.11
C GLN A 283 9.21 2.81 -14.71
N THR A 284 9.57 1.55 -14.93
CA THR A 284 8.60 0.49 -15.26
C THR A 284 7.61 0.28 -14.12
N GLY A 285 6.49 -0.40 -14.37
CA GLY A 285 5.50 -0.74 -13.32
C GLY A 285 6.08 -1.57 -12.15
N GLN A 286 7.27 -2.16 -12.33
CA GLN A 286 8.01 -2.90 -11.29
C GLN A 286 9.10 -2.06 -10.60
N GLY A 287 9.18 -0.75 -10.84
CA GLY A 287 10.21 0.12 -10.28
C GLY A 287 11.62 -0.06 -10.88
N LYS A 288 11.73 -0.74 -12.04
CA LYS A 288 13.00 -0.98 -12.72
C LYS A 288 13.26 0.07 -13.81
N THR A 289 14.53 0.28 -14.13
CA THR A 289 14.97 1.09 -15.28
C THR A 289 14.51 0.50 -16.61
N TRP A 290 14.41 1.33 -17.63
CA TRP A 290 14.09 0.92 -18.99
C TRP A 290 15.32 0.35 -19.70
N THR A 291 15.11 -0.72 -20.46
CA THR A 291 16.09 -1.32 -21.38
C THR A 291 15.41 -1.58 -22.70
N ALA A 292 16.16 -1.68 -23.80
CA ALA A 292 15.61 -1.98 -25.12
C ALA A 292 14.71 -3.23 -25.11
N ARG A 293 15.13 -4.29 -24.41
CA ARG A 293 14.34 -5.52 -24.26
C ARG A 293 13.00 -5.29 -23.53
N ARG A 294 12.97 -4.44 -22.50
CA ARG A 294 11.73 -4.13 -21.75
C ARG A 294 10.77 -3.29 -22.60
N VAL A 295 11.30 -2.32 -23.35
CA VAL A 295 10.50 -1.52 -24.30
C VAL A 295 9.93 -2.42 -25.38
N GLY A 296 10.76 -3.25 -26.03
CA GLY A 296 10.31 -4.19 -27.07
C GLY A 296 9.26 -5.17 -26.56
N SER A 297 9.46 -5.78 -25.39
CA SER A 297 8.47 -6.67 -24.77
C SER A 297 7.14 -5.97 -24.50
N LEU A 298 7.18 -4.73 -23.99
CA LEU A 298 5.98 -3.96 -23.71
C LEU A 298 5.25 -3.57 -25.01
N ARG A 299 6.00 -3.14 -26.02
CA ARG A 299 5.46 -2.84 -27.35
C ARG A 299 4.74 -4.05 -27.94
N THR A 300 5.31 -5.25 -27.85
CA THR A 300 4.66 -6.48 -28.33
C THR A 300 3.33 -6.74 -27.59
N VAL A 301 3.32 -6.63 -26.26
CA VAL A 301 2.11 -6.84 -25.44
C VAL A 301 1.03 -5.82 -25.78
N HIS A 302 1.40 -4.57 -26.03
CA HIS A 302 0.49 -3.47 -26.35
C HIS A 302 0.26 -3.25 -27.86
N LYS A 303 0.77 -4.15 -28.72
CA LYS A 303 0.67 -4.08 -30.18
C LYS A 303 1.13 -2.73 -30.77
N ILE A 304 2.23 -2.19 -30.23
CA ILE A 304 2.85 -0.95 -30.70
C ILE A 304 3.93 -1.31 -31.73
N HIS A 305 3.63 -1.02 -33.00
CA HIS A 305 4.54 -1.25 -34.12
C HIS A 305 5.83 -0.43 -33.95
N GLY A 306 6.93 -1.03 -34.37
CA GLY A 306 8.26 -0.46 -34.21
C GLY A 306 8.72 0.26 -35.45
N TYR A 307 10.02 0.51 -35.48
CA TYR A 307 10.73 0.77 -36.72
C TYR A 307 10.46 -0.36 -37.74
N ARG A 308 10.43 -0.06 -39.05
CA ARG A 308 9.98 -1.02 -40.08
C ARG A 308 10.84 -2.29 -40.10
N SER A 309 12.14 -2.19 -39.81
CA SER A 309 13.05 -3.36 -39.71
C SER A 309 12.99 -4.14 -38.39
N ALA A 310 12.18 -3.68 -37.42
CA ALA A 310 11.86 -4.47 -36.23
C ALA A 310 10.90 -5.62 -36.57
N GLU A 311 10.09 -5.47 -37.62
CA GLU A 311 9.27 -6.54 -38.17
C GLU A 311 10.16 -7.51 -38.95
N LYS A 312 10.26 -8.76 -38.50
CA LYS A 312 11.05 -9.81 -39.17
C LYS A 312 10.27 -10.50 -40.30
N ASN A 313 9.43 -9.73 -40.98
CA ASN A 313 8.72 -10.15 -42.19
C ASN A 313 9.67 -10.24 -43.41
N GLY A 314 10.90 -9.74 -43.28
CA GLY A 314 11.93 -9.80 -44.31
C GLY A 314 11.82 -8.68 -45.35
N GLU A 315 10.86 -7.75 -45.23
CA GLU A 315 10.72 -6.63 -46.16
C GLU A 315 11.73 -5.51 -45.85
N TRP A 316 11.98 -5.24 -44.56
CA TRP A 316 12.90 -4.21 -44.09
C TRP A 316 13.99 -4.80 -43.21
N LEU A 317 15.24 -4.49 -43.53
CA LEU A 317 16.42 -5.06 -42.90
C LEU A 317 17.21 -3.98 -42.19
N THR A 318 17.76 -4.34 -41.03
CA THR A 318 18.81 -3.54 -40.40
C THR A 318 20.12 -3.66 -41.19
N LEU A 319 21.05 -2.75 -40.95
CA LEU A 319 22.38 -2.77 -41.60
C LEU A 319 23.12 -4.10 -41.42
N THR A 320 23.03 -4.72 -40.23
CA THR A 320 23.66 -6.01 -39.93
C THR A 320 22.97 -7.16 -40.68
N GLU A 321 21.65 -7.11 -40.82
CA GLU A 321 20.88 -8.12 -41.54
C GLU A 321 21.08 -8.01 -43.06
N ALA A 322 21.13 -6.79 -43.59
CA ALA A 322 21.49 -6.53 -44.98
C ALA A 322 22.90 -7.06 -45.31
N ALA A 323 23.87 -6.83 -44.40
CA ALA A 323 25.22 -7.35 -44.53
C ALA A 323 25.25 -8.88 -44.56
N LYS A 324 24.48 -9.52 -43.68
CA LYS A 324 24.35 -10.98 -43.64
C LYS A 324 23.69 -11.53 -44.92
N LYS A 325 22.64 -10.89 -45.42
CA LYS A 325 21.93 -11.30 -46.66
C LYS A 325 22.83 -11.21 -47.89
N LEU A 326 23.66 -10.16 -47.98
CA LEU A 326 24.63 -9.99 -49.07
C LEU A 326 25.94 -10.80 -48.90
N GLY A 327 26.16 -11.42 -47.74
CA GLY A 327 27.42 -12.11 -47.42
C GLY A 327 28.63 -11.17 -47.33
N VAL A 328 28.43 -9.94 -46.88
CA VAL A 328 29.46 -8.88 -46.83
C VAL A 328 29.59 -8.29 -45.43
N THR A 329 30.62 -7.47 -45.21
CA THR A 329 30.78 -6.75 -43.94
C THR A 329 29.83 -5.54 -43.86
N ALA A 330 29.40 -5.20 -42.64
CA ALA A 330 28.61 -4.00 -42.36
C ALA A 330 29.24 -2.71 -42.90
N HIS A 331 30.57 -2.64 -42.96
CA HIS A 331 31.30 -1.51 -43.53
C HIS A 331 31.04 -1.34 -45.04
N ARG A 332 30.96 -2.44 -45.80
CA ARG A 332 30.62 -2.38 -47.23
C ARG A 332 29.20 -1.90 -47.46
N VAL A 333 28.25 -2.31 -46.63
CA VAL A 333 26.86 -1.81 -46.68
C VAL A 333 26.81 -0.31 -46.40
N ARG A 334 27.54 0.19 -45.40
CA ARG A 334 27.66 1.64 -45.17
C ARG A 334 28.26 2.38 -46.36
N ARG A 335 29.24 1.78 -47.03
CA ARG A 335 29.86 2.36 -48.24
C ARG A 335 28.88 2.45 -49.40
N LEU A 336 28.11 1.39 -49.66
CA LEU A 336 27.04 1.37 -50.67
C LEU A 336 26.00 2.47 -50.43
N ILE A 337 25.64 2.68 -49.16
CA ILE A 337 24.75 3.78 -48.75
C ILE A 337 25.40 5.14 -48.98
N LYS A 338 26.66 5.31 -48.56
CA LYS A 338 27.41 6.57 -48.70
C LYS A 338 27.61 6.98 -50.15
N GLU A 339 27.84 6.01 -51.03
CA GLU A 339 27.98 6.23 -52.48
C GLU A 339 26.63 6.31 -53.21
N GLY A 340 25.50 6.24 -52.49
CA GLY A 340 24.15 6.42 -53.05
C GLY A 340 23.59 5.21 -53.82
N VAL A 341 24.33 4.11 -53.87
CA VAL A 341 23.97 2.88 -54.62
C VAL A 341 22.89 2.08 -53.90
N LEU A 342 22.92 2.05 -52.57
CA LEU A 342 21.90 1.39 -51.77
C LEU A 342 21.01 2.43 -51.09
N PRO A 343 19.75 2.60 -51.52
CA PRO A 343 18.83 3.50 -50.85
C PRO A 343 18.57 3.03 -49.41
N THR A 344 18.49 4.00 -48.50
CA THR A 344 18.18 3.76 -47.10
C THR A 344 17.31 4.88 -46.57
N GLU A 345 16.37 4.52 -45.70
CA GLU A 345 15.63 5.50 -44.92
C GLU A 345 16.26 5.66 -43.55
N GLN A 346 16.56 6.90 -43.18
CA GLN A 346 16.89 7.28 -41.81
C GLN A 346 15.91 8.35 -41.35
N VAL A 347 15.42 8.21 -40.11
CA VAL A 347 14.47 9.18 -39.55
C VAL A 347 15.19 10.46 -39.13
N VAL A 348 16.42 10.34 -38.66
CA VAL A 348 17.36 11.44 -38.36
C VAL A 348 18.77 10.99 -38.74
N PRO A 349 19.71 11.92 -38.99
CA PRO A 349 21.12 11.58 -39.16
C PRO A 349 21.61 10.69 -38.01
N ASP A 350 22.41 9.67 -38.33
CA ASP A 350 22.92 8.62 -37.41
C ASP A 350 21.87 7.65 -36.82
N ALA A 351 20.59 7.74 -37.19
CA ALA A 351 19.62 6.71 -36.85
C ALA A 351 19.96 5.36 -37.53
N PRO A 352 19.54 4.21 -36.98
CA PRO A 352 19.70 2.92 -37.65
C PRO A 352 19.12 2.96 -39.07
N HIS A 353 19.85 2.39 -40.04
CA HIS A 353 19.41 2.33 -41.44
C HIS A 353 18.24 1.36 -41.64
N GLN A 354 17.16 1.82 -42.30
CA GLN A 354 16.11 1.01 -42.90
C GLN A 354 16.48 0.71 -44.34
N ILE A 355 16.67 -0.57 -44.68
CA ILE A 355 17.02 -1.00 -46.03
C ILE A 355 15.93 -1.96 -46.50
N ARG A 356 15.31 -1.73 -47.66
CA ARG A 356 14.36 -2.70 -48.20
C ARG A 356 15.11 -3.91 -48.73
N ALA A 357 14.59 -5.10 -48.45
CA ALA A 357 15.23 -6.34 -48.88
C ALA A 357 15.29 -6.49 -50.41
N THR A 358 14.35 -5.87 -51.14
CA THR A 358 14.32 -5.80 -52.61
C THR A 358 15.44 -4.93 -53.17
N ASP A 359 15.85 -3.88 -52.43
CA ASP A 359 16.93 -2.99 -52.88
C ASP A 359 18.30 -3.68 -52.84
N LEU A 360 18.44 -4.76 -52.06
CA LEU A 360 19.67 -5.57 -52.01
C LEU A 360 19.82 -6.50 -53.22
N GLU A 361 18.73 -6.76 -53.96
CA GLU A 361 18.72 -7.67 -55.10
C GLU A 361 18.99 -6.96 -56.43
N LYS A 362 19.10 -5.63 -56.41
CA LYS A 362 19.45 -4.82 -57.59
C LYS A 362 20.86 -5.14 -58.08
N ASP A 363 21.02 -5.26 -59.40
CA ASP A 363 22.30 -5.55 -60.05
C ASP A 363 23.40 -4.56 -59.69
N GLU A 364 23.03 -3.28 -59.53
CA GLU A 364 23.94 -2.21 -59.11
C GLU A 364 24.58 -2.48 -57.73
N VAL A 365 23.83 -3.11 -56.82
CA VAL A 365 24.26 -3.42 -55.45
C VAL A 365 25.10 -4.71 -55.42
N THR A 366 24.72 -5.72 -56.19
CA THR A 366 25.42 -7.02 -56.25
C THR A 366 26.74 -6.93 -57.03
N GLN A 367 26.77 -6.15 -58.11
CA GLN A 367 27.95 -5.95 -58.97
C GLN A 367 28.87 -4.82 -58.48
N PHE A 368 28.49 -4.10 -57.41
CA PHE A 368 29.29 -3.01 -56.88
C PHE A 368 30.72 -3.45 -56.55
N PRO A 369 31.76 -2.76 -57.07
CA PRO A 369 33.13 -3.24 -57.07
C PRO A 369 33.66 -3.57 -55.68
N ARG A 370 34.22 -4.78 -55.53
CA ARG A 370 34.89 -5.23 -54.31
C ARG A 370 36.31 -4.65 -54.28
N HIS A 371 36.51 -3.55 -53.57
CA HIS A 371 37.86 -3.03 -53.37
C HIS A 371 38.67 -3.97 -52.45
N ARG A 372 39.71 -4.62 -53.00
CA ARG A 372 40.63 -5.51 -52.27
C ARG A 372 41.90 -4.78 -51.81
N GLY A 373 41.74 -3.63 -51.17
CA GLY A 373 42.87 -2.85 -50.65
C GLY A 373 42.51 -2.14 -49.35
N PRO A 374 43.47 -1.91 -48.45
CA PRO A 374 43.23 -1.22 -47.19
C PRO A 374 42.75 0.22 -47.45
N CYS A 375 41.77 0.68 -46.67
CA CYS A 375 41.32 2.07 -46.71
C CYS A 375 42.48 2.99 -46.29
N ARG A 376 43.20 3.58 -47.25
CA ARG A 376 44.05 4.74 -46.99
C ARG A 376 43.16 5.97 -46.96
N ILE A 377 42.99 6.56 -45.78
CA ILE A 377 42.43 7.91 -45.65
C ILE A 377 43.48 8.84 -46.28
N LYS A 378 43.26 9.31 -47.51
CA LYS A 378 44.06 10.42 -48.05
C LYS A 378 43.59 11.69 -47.33
N MET A 379 44.34 12.13 -46.32
CA MET A 379 44.16 13.47 -45.76
C MET A 379 44.85 14.46 -46.70
N GLU A 380 44.08 15.31 -47.39
CA GLU A 380 44.58 16.27 -48.39
C GLU A 380 45.56 17.32 -47.84
N ASN A 381 45.80 17.37 -46.51
CA ASN A 381 46.63 18.40 -45.86
C ASN A 381 47.76 17.84 -44.97
N GLN A 382 48.22 16.60 -45.16
CA GLN A 382 49.36 16.09 -44.38
C GLN A 382 50.69 16.52 -45.03
N LYS A 383 51.30 17.59 -44.52
CA LYS A 383 52.71 17.93 -44.86
C LYS A 383 53.61 16.76 -44.46
N SER A 384 54.48 16.32 -45.38
CA SER A 384 55.49 15.29 -45.12
C SER A 384 56.38 15.73 -43.95
N LEU A 385 56.57 14.84 -42.97
CA LEU A 385 57.44 15.07 -41.80
C LEU A 385 58.92 14.76 -42.08
N PHE A 386 59.27 14.40 -43.32
CA PHE A 386 60.64 14.10 -43.71
C PHE A 386 61.05 15.03 -44.86
N PRO A 387 62.13 15.83 -44.71
CA PRO A 387 62.71 16.57 -45.82
C PRO A 387 63.41 15.59 -46.78
N ASP A 388 63.22 15.82 -48.08
CA ASP A 388 63.86 15.05 -49.15
C ASP A 388 65.39 15.22 -49.07
N ILE A 389 66.13 14.10 -49.08
CA ILE A 389 67.60 14.04 -49.15
C ILE A 389 68.04 14.06 -50.61
#